data_AF-A0A7L1FWV0-F1
#
_entry.id   AF-A0A7L1FWV0-F1
#
_cell.length_a   1.000
_cell.length_b   1.000
_cell.length_c   1.000
_cell.angle_alpha   90.00
_cell.angle_beta   90.00
_cell.angle_gamma   90.00
#
_symmetry.space_group_name_H-M   'P 1'
#
loop_
_entity.id
_entity.type
_entity.pdbx_description
1 polymer ?
#
loop_
_entity_poly.entity_id
_entity_poly.type
_entity_poly.pdbx_seq_one_letter_code
_entity_poly.pdbx_strand_id
1 'polypeptide(L)' 'IPGPLYSVHVLQAGFSERGAAGSTRADGTVTLLSGGPLTVLVDTGGPWLRDSLPGLLLRHGV' A
#
# COMPACT_ATOMS: atom_id res chain seq x y z
N ILE A 1 -1.80 5.42 11.33
CA ILE A 1 -2.39 6.68 11.83
C ILE A 1 -3.74 6.33 12.45
N PRO A 2 -3.81 6.26 13.78
CA PRO A 2 -5.06 5.95 14.48
C PRO A 2 -6.11 7.04 14.22
N GLY A 3 -7.38 6.64 14.14
CA GLY A 3 -8.51 7.54 14.06
C GLY A 3 -9.75 6.91 14.69
N PRO A 4 -10.77 7.72 15.05
CA PRO A 4 -11.91 7.26 15.84
C PRO A 4 -12.88 6.36 15.07
N LEU A 5 -12.94 6.48 13.74
CA LEU A 5 -13.76 5.63 12.86
C LEU A 5 -12.90 4.72 11.97
N TYR A 6 -11.80 5.26 11.44
CA TYR A 6 -10.86 4.50 10.64
C TYR A 6 -9.44 4.72 11.15
N SER A 7 -8.66 3.64 11.21
CA SER A 7 -7.21 3.68 11.26
C SER A 7 -6.65 3.58 9.84
N VAL A 8 -5.65 4.40 9.53
CA VAL A 8 -4.98 4.42 8.23
C VAL A 8 -3.60 3.76 8.34
N HIS A 9 -3.30 2.80 7.47
CA HIS A 9 -2.02 2.10 7.43
C HIS A 9 -1.41 2.24 6.04
N VAL A 10 -0.21 2.82 5.95
CA VAL A 10 0.57 2.77 4.71
C VAL A 10 1.26 1.41 4.68
N LEU A 11 0.80 0.52 3.79
CA LEU A 11 1.36 -0.83 3.62
C LEU A 11 2.66 -0.80 2.83
N GLN A 12 2.72 0.08 1.82
CA GLN A 12 3.90 0.38 1.04
C GLN A 12 3.92 1.88 0.75
N ALA A 13 5.02 2.56 1.06
CA ALA A 13 5.23 3.93 0.60
C ALA A 13 5.63 3.91 -0.88
N GLY A 14 4.98 4.76 -1.68
CA GLY A 14 5.35 4.94 -3.07
C GLY A 14 6.72 5.61 -3.22
N PHE A 15 7.33 5.42 -4.38
CA PHE A 15 8.62 6.02 -4.72
C PHE A 15 8.68 6.33 -6.22
N SER A 16 9.58 7.24 -6.59
CA SER A 16 9.92 7.55 -7.97
C SER A 16 11.39 7.93 -8.03
N GLU A 17 12.20 7.02 -8.58
CA GLU A 17 13.64 7.10 -8.60
C GLU A 17 14.13 7.12 -10.04
N ARG A 18 14.97 8.12 -10.35
CA ARG A 18 15.57 8.22 -11.67
C ARG A 18 16.64 7.14 -11.83
N GLY A 19 16.46 6.28 -12.82
CA GLY A 19 17.40 5.24 -13.20
C GLY A 19 18.40 5.72 -14.27
N ALA A 20 19.27 4.80 -14.69
CA ALA A 20 20.22 5.04 -15.77
C ALA A 20 19.49 5.28 -17.11
N ALA A 21 20.16 6.01 -18.01
CA ALA A 21 19.67 6.26 -19.37
C ALA A 21 18.25 6.86 -19.46
N GLY A 22 17.83 7.61 -18.44
CA GLY A 22 16.52 8.28 -18.43
C GLY A 22 15.34 7.37 -18.07
N SER A 23 15.59 6.13 -17.65
CA SER A 23 14.56 5.27 -17.05
C SER A 23 14.11 5.80 -15.69
N THR A 24 12.92 5.40 -15.25
CA THR A 24 12.41 5.70 -13.91
C THR A 24 11.89 4.40 -13.29
N ARG A 25 12.35 4.09 -12.09
CA ARG A 25 11.77 3.04 -11.27
C ARG A 25 10.77 3.70 -10.33
N ALA A 26 9.52 3.26 -10.35
CA ALA A 26 8.48 3.84 -9.52
C ALA A 26 7.47 2.78 -9.09
N ASP A 27 6.81 3.05 -7.97
CA ASP A 27 5.62 2.33 -7.55
C ASP A 27 4.68 3.24 -6.74
N GLY A 28 3.40 2.90 -6.74
CA GLY A 28 2.35 3.61 -6.00
C GLY A 28 2.39 3.30 -4.50
N THR A 29 1.92 4.26 -3.71
CA THR A 29 1.63 4.03 -2.29
C THR A 29 0.42 3.12 -2.18
N VAL A 30 0.49 2.12 -1.31
CA VAL A 30 -0.65 1.23 -0.99
C VAL A 30 -1.11 1.51 0.43
N THR A 31 -2.39 1.80 0.60
CA THR A 31 -2.96 2.21 1.89
C THR A 31 -4.14 1.33 2.28
N LEU A 32 -4.18 0.88 3.53
CA LEU A 32 -5.29 0.16 4.13
C LEU A 32 -6.01 1.06 5.13
N LEU A 33 -7.34 1.14 5.01
CA LEU A 33 -8.21 1.68 6.03
C LEU A 33 -8.90 0.53 6.77
N SER A 34 -8.85 0.57 8.10
CA SER A 34 -9.35 -0.49 8.99
C SER A 34 -10.11 0.09 10.19
N GLY A 35 -10.81 -0.75 10.95
CA GLY A 35 -11.51 -0.38 12.19
C GLY A 35 -12.92 0.21 12.00
N GLY A 36 -13.28 0.61 10.78
CA GLY A 36 -14.64 1.05 10.44
C GLY A 36 -15.54 -0.09 9.96
N PRO A 37 -16.76 0.21 9.49
CA PRO A 37 -17.70 -0.80 8.99
C PRO A 37 -17.23 -1.51 7.70
N LEU A 38 -16.27 -0.92 6.99
CA LEU A 38 -15.68 -1.48 5.79
C LEU A 38 -14.15 -1.54 5.96
N THR A 39 -13.56 -2.64 5.51
CA THR A 39 -12.11 -2.72 5.26
C THR A 39 -11.86 -2.27 3.84
N VAL A 40 -11.04 -1.22 3.66
CA VAL A 40 -10.84 -0.59 2.34
C VAL A 40 -9.37 -0.58 1.98
N LEU A 41 -9.04 -1.15 0.83
CA LEU A 41 -7.73 -1.04 0.20
C LEU A 41 -7.76 0.08 -0.84
N VAL A 42 -6.85 1.05 -0.71
CA VAL A 42 -6.65 2.13 -1.67
C VAL A 42 -5.34 1.89 -2.40
N ASP A 43 -5.45 1.76 -3.72
CA ASP A 43 -4.42 1.31 -4.65
C ASP A 43 -3.85 -0.09 -4.34
N THR A 44 -3.08 -0.66 -5.28
CA THR A 44 -2.54 -2.02 -5.16
C THR A 44 -1.06 -2.12 -5.56
N GLY A 45 -0.43 -1.00 -5.90
CA GLY A 45 0.90 -0.97 -6.48
C GLY A 45 0.94 -1.57 -7.89
N GLY A 46 2.13 -1.77 -8.42
CA GLY A 46 2.32 -2.45 -9.69
C GLY A 46 2.20 -3.97 -9.58
N PRO A 47 2.14 -4.68 -10.73
CA PRO A 47 2.00 -6.14 -10.77
C PRO A 47 3.09 -6.92 -10.01
N TRP A 48 4.27 -6.34 -9.82
CA TRP A 48 5.37 -6.93 -9.04
C TRP A 48 5.07 -7.06 -7.54
N LEU A 49 4.08 -6.34 -7.01
CA LEU A 49 3.65 -6.45 -5.60
C LEU A 49 2.69 -7.63 -5.36
N ARG A 50 2.21 -8.29 -6.41
CA ARG A 50 1.16 -9.33 -6.38
C ARG A 50 1.37 -10.36 -5.28
N ASP A 51 2.59 -10.88 -5.15
CA ASP A 51 2.86 -12.01 -4.24
C ASP A 51 3.09 -11.54 -2.79
N SER A 52 3.56 -10.31 -2.61
CA SER A 52 3.82 -9.76 -1.28
C SER A 52 2.61 -9.05 -0.66
N LEU A 53 1.72 -8.47 -1.47
CA LEU A 53 0.57 -7.69 -0.99
C LEU A 53 -0.34 -8.48 -0.02
N PRO A 54 -0.70 -9.75 -0.29
CA PRO A 54 -1.46 -10.54 0.69
C PRO A 54 -0.75 -10.67 2.04
N GLY A 55 0.58 -10.80 2.04
CA GLY A 55 1.37 -10.84 3.27
C GLY A 55 1.43 -9.49 4.00
N LEU A 56 1.30 -8.35 3.30
CA LEU A 56 1.15 -7.04 3.92
C LEU A 56 -0.23 -6.92 4.61
N LEU A 57 -1.29 -7.37 3.93
CA LEU A 57 -2.67 -7.34 4.44
C LEU A 57 -2.86 -8.24 5.67
N LEU A 58 -2.27 -9.45 5.64
CA LEU A 58 -2.37 -10.42 6.72
C LEU A 58 -1.83 -9.88 8.06
N ARG A 59 -0.80 -9.03 8.02
CA ARG A 59 -0.25 -8.38 9.23
C ARG A 59 -1.23 -7.41 9.90
N HIS A 60 -2.30 -7.03 9.20
CA HIS A 60 -3.39 -6.21 9.70
C HIS A 60 -4.69 -7.01 9.92
N GLY A 61 -4.62 -8.34 9.85
CA GLY A 61 -5.76 -9.23 10.07
C GLY A 61 -6.77 -9.28 8.93
N VAL A 62 -6.32 -8.96 7.71
CA VAL A 62 -7.09 -9.00 6.46
C VAL A 62 -6.63 -10.17 5.60
#